data_AF-A0A3N9UQQ7-F1
#
_entry.id   AF-A0A3N9UQQ7-F1
#
_cell.length_a   1.000
_cell.length_b   1.000
_cell.length_c   1.000
_cell.angle_alpha   90.00
_cell.angle_beta   90.00
_cell.angle_gamma   90.00
#
_symmetry.space_group_name_H-M   'P 1'
#
loop_
_entity.id
_entity.type
_entity.pdbx_description
1 polymer ?
#
loop_
_entity_poly.entity_id
_entity_poly.type
_entity_poly.pdbx_seq_one_letter_code
_entity_poly.pdbx_strand_id
1 'polypeptide(L)' 'SIFKNAGELFRELAADGAMIRACSRCAAARGYLPEDGGICMDYYPGIVIGSLYDLAEMLKCSDRVIALTG' A
#
# COMPACT_ATOMS: atom_id res chain seq x y z
N SER A 1 -9.53 -2.55 20.39
CA SER A 1 -10.55 -3.30 19.63
C SER A 1 -9.96 -4.63 19.21
N ILE A 2 -10.65 -5.75 19.41
CA ILE A 2 -10.17 -7.11 19.07
C ILE A 2 -10.28 -7.39 17.55
N PHE A 3 -10.99 -6.54 16.80
CA PHE A 3 -11.08 -6.60 15.35
C PHE A 3 -10.71 -5.23 14.78
N LYS A 4 -9.44 -5.08 14.38
CA LYS A 4 -9.04 -3.97 13.50
C LYS A 4 -9.40 -4.37 12.08
N ASN A 5 -10.01 -3.45 11.32
CA ASN A 5 -10.14 -3.68 9.89
C ASN A 5 -8.74 -3.69 9.25
N ALA A 6 -8.61 -4.29 8.06
CA ALA A 6 -7.31 -4.39 7.39
C ALA A 6 -6.65 -3.01 7.16
N GLY A 7 -7.44 -1.97 6.91
CA GLY A 7 -6.93 -0.62 6.70
C GLY A 7 -6.29 -0.01 7.96
N GLU A 8 -6.88 -0.21 9.13
CA GLU A 8 -6.29 0.24 10.41
C GLU A 8 -4.99 -0.50 10.73
N LEU A 9 -4.91 -1.81 10.43
CA LEU A 9 -3.67 -2.57 10.57
C LEU A 9 -2.56 -2.01 9.66
N PHE A 10 -2.87 -1.73 8.40
CA PHE A 10 -1.89 -1.14 7.49
C PHE A 10 -1.47 0.28 7.88
N ARG A 11 -2.39 1.09 8.43
CA ARG A 11 -2.06 2.42 8.97
C ARG A 11 -1.05 2.33 10.11
N GLU A 12 -1.23 1.39 11.02
CA GLU A 12 -0.31 1.20 12.15
C GLU A 12 1.05 0.72 11.69
N LEU A 13 1.10 -0.26 10.78
CA LEU A 13 2.36 -0.68 10.17
C LEU A 13 3.07 0.48 9.47
N ALA A 14 2.33 1.34 8.76
CA ALA A 14 2.90 2.54 8.14
C ALA A 14 3.46 3.53 9.19
N ALA A 15 2.76 3.70 10.32
CA ALA A 15 3.23 4.54 11.43
C ALA A 15 4.50 3.97 12.09
N ASP A 16 4.66 2.65 12.11
CA ASP A 16 5.85 1.95 12.59
C ASP A 16 7.01 1.94 11.57
N GLY A 17 6.82 2.58 10.41
CA GLY A 17 7.85 2.76 9.38
C GLY A 17 7.80 1.75 8.23
N ALA A 18 6.81 0.86 8.18
CA ALA A 18 6.62 -0.03 7.04
C ALA A 18 6.17 0.75 5.80
N MET A 19 6.80 0.48 4.66
CA MET A 19 6.38 1.06 3.39
C MET A 19 5.16 0.31 2.85
N ILE A 20 3.97 0.91 2.98
CA ILE A 20 2.73 0.35 2.45
C ILE A 20 2.41 1.00 1.09
N ARG A 21 2.22 0.16 0.06
CA ARG A 21 1.92 0.59 -1.31
C ARG A 21 0.75 -0.20 -1.89
N ALA A 22 -0.17 0.52 -2.53
CA ALA A 22 -1.20 -0.10 -3.35
C ALA A 22 -0.85 -0.01 -4.84
N CYS A 23 -1.21 -1.03 -5.61
CA CYS A 23 -1.03 -1.02 -7.06
C CYS A 23 -1.93 0.05 -7.72
N SER A 24 -1.33 0.99 -8.45
CA SER A 24 -2.04 2.04 -9.18
C SER A 24 -3.16 1.54 -10.09
N ARG A 25 -2.90 0.51 -10.90
CA ARG A 25 -3.90 -0.06 -11.82
C ARG A 25 -5.08 -0.67 -11.07
N CYS A 26 -4.81 -1.37 -9.97
CA CYS A 26 -5.85 -2.00 -9.15
C CYS A 26 -6.71 -0.99 -8.39
N ALA A 27 -6.07 0.08 -7.90
CA ALA A 27 -6.72 1.17 -7.19
C ALA A 27 -7.63 1.96 -8.14
N ALA A 28 -7.11 2.37 -9.30
CA ALA A 28 -7.87 3.10 -10.32
C ALA A 28 -9.07 2.28 -10.83
N ALA A 29 -8.91 0.98 -11.06
CA ALA A 29 -10.01 0.09 -11.46
C ALA A 29 -11.16 0.01 -10.42
N ARG A 30 -10.89 0.41 -9.17
CA ARG A 30 -11.86 0.48 -8.06
C ARG A 30 -12.32 1.90 -7.74
N GLY A 31 -11.89 2.89 -8.53
CA GLY A 31 -12.26 4.30 -8.35
C GLY A 31 -11.37 5.08 -7.39
N TYR A 32 -10.31 4.50 -6.85
CA TYR A 32 -9.36 5.22 -6.01
C TYR A 32 -8.36 5.98 -6.87
N LEU A 33 -8.46 7.31 -6.84
CA LEU A 33 -7.61 8.19 -7.62
C LEU A 33 -6.62 8.89 -6.68
N PRO A 34 -5.31 8.72 -6.90
CA PRO A 34 -4.32 9.48 -6.14
C PRO A 34 -4.22 10.92 -6.66
N GLU A 35 -3.96 11.83 -5.72
CA GLU A 35 -3.39 13.14 -5.96
C GLU A 35 -1.86 13.04 -6.14
N ASP A 36 -1.20 14.20 -6.21
CA ASP A 36 0.25 14.29 -6.33
C ASP A 36 0.97 13.47 -5.24
N GLY A 37 2.01 12.75 -5.67
CA GLY A 37 2.78 11.88 -4.77
C GLY A 37 2.10 10.56 -4.39
N GLY A 38 0.97 10.21 -5.03
CA GLY A 38 0.30 8.92 -4.81
C GLY A 38 -0.66 8.90 -3.62
N ILE A 39 -0.92 10.05 -2.99
CA ILE A 39 -1.80 10.18 -1.83
C ILE A 39 -3.25 10.07 -2.30
N CYS A 40 -4.05 9.21 -1.66
CA CYS A 40 -5.48 9.10 -1.94
C CYS A 40 -6.27 9.40 -0.68
N MET A 41 -7.20 10.35 -0.75
CA MET A 41 -8.00 10.79 0.41
C MET A 41 -8.91 9.68 0.97
N ASP A 42 -9.21 8.68 0.15
CA ASP A 42 -9.99 7.49 0.55
C ASP A 42 -9.15 6.42 1.26
N TYR A 43 -7.82 6.58 1.30
CA TYR A 43 -6.91 5.66 1.98
C TYR A 43 -6.50 6.20 3.35
N TYR A 44 -6.15 5.29 4.26
CA TYR A 44 -5.57 5.69 5.54
C TYR A 44 -4.20 6.36 5.34
N PRO A 45 -3.84 7.35 6.19
CA PRO A 45 -2.53 8.00 6.14
C PRO A 45 -1.36 7.00 6.15
N GLY A 46 -0.33 7.30 5.37
CA GLY A 46 0.86 6.45 5.23
C GLY A 46 0.74 5.36 4.15
N ILE A 47 -0.48 5.10 3.64
CA ILE A 47 -0.71 4.22 2.50
C ILE A 47 -0.68 5.04 1.22
N VAL A 48 0.23 4.70 0.30
CA VAL A 48 0.42 5.44 -0.95
C VAL A 48 0.08 4.53 -2.14
N ILE A 49 -0.61 5.07 -3.14
CA ILE A 49 -0.78 4.40 -4.43
C ILE A 49 0.52 4.55 -5.21
N GLY A 50 1.22 3.43 -5.39
CA GLY A 50 2.52 3.37 -6.07
C GLY A 50 2.43 2.88 -7.51
N SER A 51 3.56 2.89 -8.19
CA SER A 51 3.71 2.37 -9.55
C SER A 51 4.05 0.87 -9.56
N LEU A 52 3.87 0.21 -10.71
CA LEU A 52 4.34 -1.17 -10.87
C LEU A 52 5.88 -1.26 -10.80
N TYR A 53 6.58 -0.18 -11.17
CA TYR A 53 8.04 -0.12 -11.09
C TYR A 53 8.53 -0.09 -9.65
N ASP A 54 7.76 0.51 -8.74
CA ASP A 54 8.06 0.52 -7.31
C ASP A 54 8.13 -0.92 -6.79
N LEU A 55 7.17 -1.76 -7.19
CA LEU A 55 7.18 -3.19 -6.84
C LEU A 55 8.42 -3.89 -7.40
N ALA A 56 8.82 -3.61 -8.64
CA ALA A 56 10.01 -4.21 -9.24
C ALA A 56 11.29 -3.85 -8.45
N GLU A 57 11.44 -2.58 -8.04
CA GLU A 57 12.57 -2.16 -7.22
C GLU A 57 12.50 -2.77 -5.81
N MET A 58 11.32 -2.81 -5.18
CA MET A 58 11.13 -3.47 -3.88
C MET A 58 11.56 -4.94 -3.94
N LEU A 59 11.18 -5.68 -4.99
CA LEU A 59 11.56 -7.08 -5.19
C LEU A 59 13.08 -7.22 -5.35
N LYS A 60 13.72 -6.34 -6.12
CA LYS A 60 15.16 -6.35 -6.37
C LYS A 60 15.98 -6.06 -5.11
N CYS A 61 15.48 -5.18 -4.25
CA CYS A 61 16.14 -4.78 -3.00
C CYS A 61 15.84 -5.69 -1.81
N SER A 62 14.91 -6.64 -1.95
CA SER A 62 14.52 -7.54 -0.86
C SER A 62 15.34 -8.82 -0.86
N ASP A 63 15.84 -9.23 0.31
CA ASP A 63 16.49 -10.55 0.46
C ASP A 63 15.49 -11.70 0.31
N ARG A 64 14.22 -11.46 0.64
CA ARG A 64 13.13 -12.45 0.61
C ARG A 64 11.81 -11.79 0.26
N VAL A 65 10.93 -12.55 -0.39
CA VAL A 65 9.59 -12.13 -0.78
C VAL A 65 8.59 -13.16 -0.28
N ILE A 66 7.55 -12.71 0.42
CA ILE A 66 6.43 -13.53 0.83
C ILE A 66 5.20 -13.03 0.07
N ALA A 67 4.61 -13.91 -0.74
CA ALA A 67 3.35 -13.63 -1.43
C ALA A 67 2.21 -14.28 -0.64
N LEU A 68 1.24 -13.46 -0.23
CA LEU A 68 -0.01 -13.92 0.37
C LEU A 68 -1.10 -13.88 -0.71
N THR A 69 -1.84 -14.97 -0.86
CA THR A 69 -3.00 -15.05 -1.76
C THR A 69 -4.27 -15.32 -0.96
N GLY A 70 -5.40 -14.83 -1.44
CA GLY A 70 -6.72 -15.04 -0.84
C GLY A 70 -7.79 -15.08 -1.92
#